data_AF-A0A956DYT0-F1
#
_entry.id   AF-A0A956DYT0-F1
#
_cell.length_a   1.000
_cell.length_b   1.000
_cell.length_c   1.000
_cell.angle_alpha   90.00
_cell.angle_beta   90.00
_cell.angle_gamma   90.00
#
_symmetry.space_group_name_H-M   'P 1'
#
loop_
_entity.id
_entity.type
_entity.pdbx_description
1 polymer ?
#
loop_
_entity_poly.entity_id
_entity_poly.type
_entity_poly.pdbx_seq_one_letter_code
_entity_poly.pdbx_strand_id
1 'polypeptide(L)'
;MSDAEKTRPDPILDTPKLAHGVFVALAAVGWADGKLDDDEADAIVRTALEEGLALEEIEAIEAATKAPVSFDDIDLGTLSKADRLFVYAVGTWITRVDGSVAEEEQEALDQLGELLRLPEKPRALAANLAAEIGAVSEGDKPAFYNLPMLRKTLKVRLAEAQALRAAQTEGED
;
A
#
# COMPACT_ATOMS: atom_id res chain seq x y z
N MET A 1 25.10 -46.30 3.70
CA MET A 1 24.49 -45.28 2.82
C MET A 1 23.01 -45.21 3.17
N SER A 2 22.63 -44.25 4.01
CA SER A 2 21.25 -43.79 4.19
C SER A 2 21.36 -42.31 4.50
N ASP A 3 21.45 -41.56 3.42
CA ASP A 3 21.44 -40.11 3.38
C ASP A 3 20.01 -39.68 3.03
N ALA A 4 19.64 -38.47 3.45
CA ALA A 4 18.40 -37.76 3.18
C ALA A 4 17.16 -38.06 4.06
N GLU A 5 17.27 -37.77 5.35
CA GLU A 5 16.19 -37.03 6.01
C GLU A 5 16.36 -35.54 5.65
N LYS A 6 16.03 -35.19 4.39
CA LYS A 6 15.98 -33.79 3.96
C LYS A 6 14.72 -33.18 4.58
N THR A 7 14.94 -32.40 5.63
CA THR A 7 14.01 -31.44 6.20
C THR A 7 13.28 -30.72 5.07
N ARG A 8 11.97 -30.98 4.92
CA ARG A 8 11.11 -30.13 4.08
C ARG A 8 10.98 -28.80 4.83
N PRO A 9 11.40 -27.65 4.26
CA PRO A 9 11.02 -26.38 4.84
C PRO A 9 9.49 -26.26 4.72
N ASP A 10 8.85 -25.90 5.83
CA ASP A 10 7.42 -25.56 5.86
C ASP A 10 7.13 -24.49 4.80
N PRO A 11 6.04 -24.59 4.03
CA PRO A 11 5.60 -23.49 3.18
C PRO A 11 5.06 -22.40 4.09
N ILE A 12 5.95 -21.54 4.59
CA ILE A 12 5.55 -20.20 5.03
C ILE A 12 4.81 -19.62 3.83
N LEU A 13 3.55 -19.23 4.02
CA LEU A 13 2.74 -18.60 3.00
C LEU A 13 3.45 -17.30 2.60
N ASP A 14 4.31 -17.36 1.59
CA ASP A 14 4.99 -16.24 0.96
C ASP A 14 3.92 -15.34 0.38
N THR A 15 3.45 -14.43 1.22
CA THR A 15 2.65 -13.31 0.75
C THR A 15 3.64 -12.45 -0.01
N PRO A 16 3.46 -12.22 -1.33
CA PRO A 16 4.45 -11.48 -2.10
C PRO A 16 4.69 -10.12 -1.44
N LYS A 17 5.96 -9.82 -1.14
CA LYS A 17 6.35 -8.51 -0.59
C LYS A 17 5.99 -7.43 -1.60
N LEU A 18 5.63 -6.25 -1.12
CA LEU A 18 5.48 -5.10 -1.99
C LEU A 18 6.85 -4.74 -2.57
N ALA A 19 6.88 -4.39 -3.86
CA ALA A 19 8.11 -3.95 -4.49
C ALA A 19 8.56 -2.62 -3.87
N HIS A 20 9.87 -2.44 -3.70
CA HIS A 20 10.51 -1.19 -3.29
C HIS A 20 9.87 0.08 -3.91
N GLY A 21 9.57 0.04 -5.22
CA GLY A 21 8.96 1.15 -5.95
C GLY A 21 7.62 1.64 -5.36
N VAL A 22 6.88 0.78 -4.65
CA VAL A 22 5.66 1.17 -3.95
C VAL A 22 5.91 2.25 -2.91
N PHE A 23 6.92 2.07 -2.07
CA PHE A 23 7.21 3.00 -0.97
C PHE A 23 7.83 4.28 -1.47
N VAL A 24 8.59 4.21 -2.57
CA VAL A 24 9.05 5.39 -3.30
C VAL A 24 7.86 6.18 -3.87
N ALA A 25 6.80 5.50 -4.32
CA ALA A 25 5.59 6.19 -4.78
C ALA A 25 4.84 6.87 -3.65
N LEU A 26 4.85 6.27 -2.45
CA LEU A 26 4.27 6.89 -1.26
C LEU A 26 5.05 8.15 -0.87
N ALA A 27 6.38 8.12 -0.93
CA ALA A 27 7.21 9.30 -0.72
C ALA A 27 6.94 10.38 -1.78
N ALA A 28 6.78 10.01 -3.05
CA ALA A 28 6.42 10.96 -4.11
C ALA A 28 5.07 11.65 -3.86
N VAL A 29 4.07 10.94 -3.30
CA VAL A 29 2.80 11.54 -2.89
C VAL A 29 2.98 12.55 -1.76
N GLY A 30 3.70 12.20 -0.70
CA GLY A 30 3.90 13.14 0.43
C GLY A 30 4.80 14.32 0.07
N TRP A 31 5.61 14.22 -0.99
CA TRP A 31 6.36 15.38 -1.53
C TRP A 31 5.54 16.28 -2.46
N ALA A 32 4.27 15.97 -2.75
CA ALA A 32 3.50 16.63 -3.80
C ALA A 32 3.28 18.13 -3.58
N ASP A 33 3.11 18.55 -2.33
CA ASP A 33 2.98 19.97 -1.95
C ASP A 33 4.36 20.65 -1.76
N GLY A 34 5.45 19.90 -1.96
CA GLY A 34 6.83 20.34 -1.75
C GLY A 34 7.37 20.08 -0.34
N LYS A 35 6.62 19.40 0.55
CA LYS A 35 7.02 19.11 1.92
C LYS A 35 6.50 17.74 2.38
N LEU A 36 7.43 16.80 2.58
CA LEU A 36 7.16 15.61 3.39
C LEU A 36 7.52 15.89 4.86
N ASP A 37 6.63 15.62 5.80
CA ASP A 37 6.94 15.78 7.23
C ASP A 37 7.55 14.53 7.87
N ASP A 38 8.09 14.70 9.08
CA ASP A 38 8.79 13.64 9.81
C ASP A 38 7.85 12.48 10.19
N ASP A 39 6.57 12.74 10.50
CA ASP A 39 5.61 11.70 10.88
C ASP A 39 5.20 10.87 9.65
N GLU A 40 5.05 11.50 8.49
CA GLU A 40 4.80 10.82 7.21
C GLU A 40 6.01 10.01 6.73
N ALA A 41 7.21 10.60 6.82
CA ALA A 41 8.46 9.92 6.49
C ALA A 41 8.68 8.68 7.37
N ASP A 42 8.49 8.82 8.68
CA ASP A 42 8.57 7.71 9.64
C ASP A 42 7.50 6.65 9.34
N ALA A 43 6.28 7.06 8.99
CA ALA A 43 5.22 6.14 8.59
C ALA A 43 5.62 5.32 7.35
N ILE A 44 6.18 5.95 6.30
CA ILE A 44 6.62 5.26 5.08
C ILE A 44 7.73 4.24 5.39
N VAL A 45 8.78 4.66 6.10
CA VAL A 45 9.95 3.81 6.41
C VAL A 45 9.55 2.66 7.31
N ARG A 46 8.73 2.92 8.33
CA ARG A 46 8.19 1.88 9.20
C ARG A 46 7.34 0.88 8.44
N THR A 47 6.47 1.34 7.55
CA THR A 47 5.62 0.48 6.69
C THR A 47 6.50 -0.46 5.86
N ALA A 48 7.62 0.05 5.33
CA ALA A 48 8.57 -0.74 4.55
C ALA A 48 9.28 -1.82 5.40
N LEU A 49 9.67 -1.47 6.63
CA LEU A 49 10.26 -2.41 7.60
C LEU A 49 9.28 -3.52 7.99
N GLU A 50 8.01 -3.19 8.21
CA GLU A 50 6.96 -4.15 8.57
C GLU A 50 6.63 -5.13 7.43
N GLU A 51 6.75 -4.70 6.16
CA GLU A 51 6.65 -5.59 4.99
C GLU A 51 7.93 -6.43 4.77
N GLY A 52 8.96 -6.23 5.59
CA GLY A 52 10.17 -7.04 5.62
C GLY A 52 11.05 -6.84 4.39
N LEU A 53 11.11 -5.62 3.85
CA LEU A 53 12.04 -5.26 2.77
C LEU A 53 13.49 -5.41 3.23
N ALA A 54 14.40 -5.64 2.28
CA ALA A 54 15.83 -5.74 2.58
C ALA A 54 16.38 -4.39 3.03
N LEU A 55 17.47 -4.39 3.81
CA LEU A 55 18.05 -3.17 4.37
C LEU A 55 18.41 -2.16 3.27
N GLU A 56 18.95 -2.63 2.14
CA GLU A 56 19.31 -1.80 0.99
C GLU A 56 18.07 -1.13 0.36
N GLU A 57 16.92 -1.80 0.38
CA GLU A 57 15.65 -1.24 -0.10
C GLU A 57 15.11 -0.20 0.90
N ILE A 58 15.25 -0.46 2.21
CA ILE A 58 14.88 0.50 3.25
C ILE A 58 15.72 1.77 3.15
N GLU A 59 17.04 1.66 2.95
CA GLU A 59 17.93 2.80 2.78
C GLU A 59 17.53 3.66 1.58
N ALA A 60 17.12 3.04 0.47
CA ALA A 60 16.64 3.75 -0.70
C ALA A 60 15.30 4.46 -0.44
N ILE A 61 14.40 3.85 0.33
CA ILE A 61 13.14 4.45 0.77
C ILE A 61 13.40 5.64 1.70
N GLU A 62 14.30 5.50 2.68
CA GLU A 62 14.73 6.61 3.53
C GLU A 62 15.37 7.75 2.74
N ALA A 63 16.07 7.45 1.65
CA ALA A 63 16.60 8.49 0.77
C ALA A 63 15.46 9.21 0.03
N ALA A 64 14.45 8.47 -0.43
CA ALA A 64 13.25 9.02 -1.06
C ALA A 64 12.40 9.89 -0.12
N THR A 65 12.43 9.64 1.19
CA THR A 65 11.76 10.53 2.17
C THR A 65 12.56 11.81 2.48
N LYS A 66 13.83 11.89 2.07
CA LYS A 66 14.69 13.06 2.37
C LYS A 66 14.81 14.06 1.22
N ALA A 67 14.31 13.71 0.03
CA ALA A 67 14.35 14.58 -1.14
C ALA A 67 13.13 14.34 -2.03
N PRO A 68 12.63 15.37 -2.74
CA PRO A 68 11.51 15.22 -3.67
C PRO A 68 11.75 14.14 -4.71
N VAL A 69 10.73 13.30 -4.93
CA VAL A 69 10.76 12.19 -5.90
C VAL A 69 9.61 12.33 -6.90
N SER A 70 9.89 12.06 -8.18
CA SER A 70 8.86 12.02 -9.24
C SER A 70 8.31 10.61 -9.42
N PHE A 71 7.05 10.52 -9.84
CA PHE A 71 6.43 9.26 -10.25
C PHE A 71 7.06 8.63 -11.49
N ASP A 72 7.76 9.42 -12.32
CA ASP A 72 8.33 8.95 -13.59
C ASP A 72 9.37 7.83 -13.43
N ASP A 73 9.99 7.73 -12.25
CA ASP A 73 11.07 6.80 -11.96
C ASP A 73 10.59 5.48 -11.33
N ILE A 74 9.26 5.27 -11.23
CA ILE A 74 8.68 4.21 -10.40
C ILE A 74 8.03 3.10 -11.25
N ASP A 75 8.57 1.88 -11.17
CA ASP A 75 7.95 0.71 -11.77
C ASP A 75 6.85 0.11 -10.88
N LEU A 76 5.60 0.40 -11.21
CA LEU A 76 4.40 -0.17 -10.58
C LEU A 76 3.74 -1.27 -11.45
N GLY A 77 4.38 -1.67 -12.55
CA GLY A 77 3.80 -2.57 -13.57
C GLY A 77 3.56 -4.00 -13.08
N THR A 78 4.33 -4.45 -12.09
CA THR A 78 4.31 -5.83 -11.57
C THR A 78 3.26 -6.07 -10.47
N LEU A 79 2.55 -5.03 -10.04
CA LEU A 79 1.60 -5.12 -8.91
C LEU A 79 0.31 -5.86 -9.29
N SER A 80 -0.13 -6.76 -8.39
CA SER A 80 -1.45 -7.38 -8.47
C SER A 80 -2.57 -6.36 -8.27
N LYS A 81 -3.82 -6.72 -8.61
CA LYS A 81 -4.99 -5.85 -8.36
C LYS A 81 -5.16 -5.51 -6.87
N ALA A 82 -4.90 -6.49 -5.99
CA ALA A 82 -4.99 -6.29 -4.56
C ALA A 82 -3.85 -5.39 -4.05
N ASP A 83 -2.64 -5.55 -4.58
CA ASP A 83 -1.51 -4.71 -4.19
C ASP A 83 -1.73 -3.27 -4.66
N ARG A 84 -2.23 -3.04 -5.89
CA ARG A 84 -2.59 -1.69 -6.36
C ARG A 84 -3.58 -0.99 -5.43
N LEU A 85 -4.64 -1.70 -5.02
CA LEU A 85 -5.61 -1.16 -4.06
C LEU A 85 -4.98 -0.88 -2.70
N PHE A 86 -4.07 -1.75 -2.26
CA PHE A 86 -3.34 -1.56 -1.02
C PHE A 86 -2.43 -0.33 -1.07
N VAL A 87 -1.64 -0.15 -2.14
CA VAL A 87 -0.79 1.04 -2.32
C VAL A 87 -1.62 2.32 -2.25
N TYR A 88 -2.73 2.37 -2.98
CA TYR A 88 -3.60 3.54 -2.97
C TYR A 88 -4.20 3.81 -1.58
N ALA A 89 -4.64 2.76 -0.86
CA ALA A 89 -5.17 2.87 0.49
C ALA A 89 -4.12 3.39 1.48
N VAL A 90 -2.88 2.90 1.38
CA VAL A 90 -1.75 3.33 2.22
C VAL A 90 -1.38 4.78 1.93
N GLY A 91 -1.28 5.17 0.66
CA GLY A 91 -1.05 6.57 0.28
C GLY A 91 -2.11 7.50 0.85
N THR A 92 -3.38 7.11 0.74
CA THR A 92 -4.51 7.86 1.32
C THR A 92 -4.43 7.98 2.84
N TRP A 93 -3.88 6.98 3.53
CA TRP A 93 -3.70 7.03 4.98
C TRP A 93 -2.52 7.92 5.37
N ILE A 94 -1.37 7.80 4.68
CA ILE A 94 -0.16 8.58 4.97
C ILE A 94 -0.45 10.08 4.86
N THR A 95 -1.07 10.52 3.77
CA THR A 95 -1.44 11.94 3.57
C THR A 95 -2.50 12.43 4.56
N ARG A 96 -2.99 11.59 5.48
CA ARG A 96 -3.99 11.94 6.50
C ARG A 96 -3.43 11.75 7.90
N VAL A 97 -2.17 11.37 8.03
CA VAL A 97 -1.50 11.12 9.31
C VAL A 97 -1.57 12.35 10.20
N ASP A 98 -1.38 13.54 9.64
CA ASP A 98 -1.41 14.81 10.38
C ASP A 98 -2.83 15.37 10.64
N GLY A 99 -3.86 14.74 10.06
CA GLY A 99 -5.27 15.11 10.21
C GLY A 99 -5.83 16.08 9.15
N SER A 100 -5.03 16.48 8.16
CA SER A 100 -5.44 17.25 6.98
C SER A 100 -4.97 16.59 5.69
N VAL A 101 -5.48 17.04 4.53
CA VAL A 101 -4.93 16.69 3.20
C VAL A 101 -4.92 17.99 2.41
N ALA A 102 -3.79 18.36 1.83
CA ALA A 102 -3.66 19.49 0.92
C ALA A 102 -4.29 19.19 -0.46
N GLU A 103 -4.57 20.24 -1.25
CA GLU A 103 -5.12 20.07 -2.60
C GLU A 103 -4.12 19.35 -3.51
N GLU A 104 -2.85 19.71 -3.39
CA GLU A 104 -1.72 19.12 -4.12
C GLU A 104 -1.52 17.63 -3.80
N GLU A 105 -1.69 17.24 -2.54
CA GLU A 105 -1.63 15.83 -2.12
C GLU A 105 -2.83 15.05 -2.66
N GLN A 106 -4.02 15.66 -2.69
CA GLN A 106 -5.19 15.04 -3.28
C GLN A 106 -5.03 14.85 -4.80
N GLU A 107 -4.45 15.83 -5.50
CA GLU A 107 -4.08 15.70 -6.91
C GLU A 107 -3.03 14.60 -7.12
N ALA A 108 -2.02 14.49 -6.26
CA ALA A 108 -1.02 13.43 -6.33
C ALA A 108 -1.59 12.04 -6.03
N LEU A 109 -2.55 11.93 -5.10
CA LEU A 109 -3.31 10.69 -4.89
C LEU A 109 -4.12 10.31 -6.14
N ASP A 110 -4.73 11.28 -6.81
CA ASP A 110 -5.45 11.03 -8.06
C ASP A 110 -4.50 10.54 -9.17
N GLN A 111 -3.33 11.17 -9.31
CA GLN A 111 -2.26 10.73 -10.22
C GLN A 111 -1.78 9.33 -9.88
N LEU A 112 -1.54 9.02 -8.60
CA LEU A 112 -1.18 7.69 -8.15
C LEU A 112 -2.26 6.66 -8.52
N GLY A 113 -3.54 7.02 -8.36
CA GLY A 113 -4.67 6.19 -8.77
C GLY A 113 -4.69 5.88 -10.27
N GLU A 114 -4.34 6.85 -11.12
CA GLU A 114 -4.21 6.68 -12.57
C GLU A 114 -3.02 5.76 -12.92
N LEU A 115 -1.86 5.99 -12.30
CA LEU A 115 -0.65 5.17 -12.50
C LEU A 115 -0.90 3.70 -12.11
N LEU A 116 -1.62 3.48 -11.01
CA LEU A 116 -2.05 2.16 -10.56
C LEU A 116 -3.18 1.56 -11.42
N ARG A 117 -3.74 2.33 -12.37
CA ARG A 117 -4.87 1.96 -13.24
C ARG A 117 -6.09 1.53 -12.44
N LEU A 118 -6.37 2.24 -11.35
CA LEU A 118 -7.52 1.99 -10.50
C LEU A 118 -8.70 2.84 -10.97
N PRO A 119 -9.88 2.27 -11.24
CA PRO A 119 -11.08 3.06 -11.45
C PRO A 119 -11.52 3.79 -10.16
N GLU A 120 -12.30 4.85 -10.31
CA GLU A 120 -12.77 5.71 -9.20
C GLU A 120 -13.47 4.94 -8.07
N LYS A 121 -14.41 4.06 -8.40
CA LYS A 121 -15.15 3.27 -7.38
C LYS A 121 -14.22 2.42 -6.49
N PRO A 122 -13.29 1.62 -7.05
CA PRO A 122 -12.27 0.94 -6.26
C PRO A 122 -11.36 1.87 -5.45
N ARG A 123 -11.00 3.06 -5.95
CA ARG A 123 -10.24 4.07 -5.17
C ARG A 123 -10.99 4.52 -3.93
N ALA A 124 -12.27 4.89 -4.09
CA ALA A 124 -13.12 5.32 -2.98
C ALA A 124 -13.28 4.21 -1.92
N LEU A 125 -13.44 2.96 -2.34
CA LEU A 125 -13.50 1.82 -1.42
C LEU A 125 -12.19 1.62 -0.65
N ALA A 126 -11.06 1.72 -1.34
CA ALA A 126 -9.74 1.62 -0.72
C ALA A 126 -9.50 2.74 0.32
N ALA A 127 -9.85 3.99 -0.03
CA ALA A 127 -9.78 5.14 0.86
C ALA A 127 -10.68 5.01 2.10
N ASN A 128 -11.90 4.51 1.94
CA ASN A 128 -12.82 4.32 3.06
C ASN A 128 -12.34 3.22 4.02
N LEU A 129 -11.87 2.08 3.48
CA LEU A 129 -11.28 1.03 4.30
C LEU A 129 -10.03 1.52 5.03
N ALA A 130 -9.25 2.39 4.38
CA ALA A 130 -8.09 3.01 5.01
C ALA A 130 -8.52 3.83 6.25
N ALA A 131 -9.54 4.67 6.10
CA ALA A 131 -10.06 5.47 7.21
C ALA A 131 -10.66 4.59 8.34
N GLU A 132 -11.44 3.56 8.00
CA GLU A 132 -12.06 2.66 8.98
C GLU A 132 -11.02 1.95 9.86
N ILE A 133 -9.96 1.43 9.27
CA ILE A 133 -8.90 0.72 10.02
C ILE A 133 -8.05 1.70 10.83
N GLY A 134 -7.83 2.91 10.32
CA GLY A 134 -7.14 3.97 11.06
C GLY A 134 -7.88 4.35 12.33
N ALA A 135 -9.21 4.46 12.26
CA ALA A 135 -10.05 4.79 13.41
C ALA A 135 -10.09 3.70 14.51
N VAL A 136 -9.74 2.45 14.18
CA VAL A 136 -9.79 1.30 15.11
C VAL A 136 -8.39 0.95 15.67
N SER A 137 -7.33 1.57 15.15
CA SER A 137 -5.96 1.27 15.57
C SER A 137 -5.73 1.74 17.01
N GLU A 138 -5.30 0.84 17.89
CA GLU A 138 -5.00 1.16 19.31
C GLU A 138 -3.72 2.00 19.40
N GLY A 139 -3.87 3.32 19.57
CA GLY A 139 -2.78 4.22 19.92
C GLY A 139 -3.03 5.65 19.46
N ASP A 140 -2.62 6.63 20.27
CA ASP A 140 -2.68 8.07 19.95
C ASP A 140 -1.74 8.50 18.80
N LYS A 141 -1.14 7.54 18.08
CA LYS A 141 -0.11 7.78 17.08
C LYS A 141 -0.52 7.15 15.74
N PRO A 142 -0.87 7.96 14.72
CA PRO A 142 -1.27 7.48 13.39
C PRO A 142 -0.26 6.50 12.78
N ALA A 143 1.04 6.66 13.05
CA ALA A 143 2.13 5.77 12.61
C ALA A 143 2.05 4.29 13.09
N PHE A 144 1.03 3.91 13.88
CA PHE A 144 0.78 2.52 14.34
C PHE A 144 -0.35 1.81 13.57
N TYR A 145 -0.65 2.32 12.38
CA TYR A 145 -1.71 1.82 11.53
C TYR A 145 -1.59 0.32 11.21
N ASN A 146 -2.71 -0.40 11.27
CA ASN A 146 -2.72 -1.85 11.07
C ASN A 146 -2.71 -2.25 9.57
N LEU A 147 -1.55 -2.13 8.94
CA LEU A 147 -1.33 -2.47 7.53
C LEU A 147 -1.65 -3.94 7.18
N PRO A 148 -1.28 -4.94 8.00
CA PRO A 148 -1.66 -6.33 7.72
C PRO A 148 -3.18 -6.51 7.66
N MET A 149 -3.92 -5.83 8.56
CA MET A 149 -5.39 -5.85 8.54
C MET A 149 -5.94 -5.17 7.28
N LEU A 150 -5.38 -4.05 6.85
CA LEU A 150 -5.78 -3.36 5.61
C LEU A 150 -5.58 -4.25 4.38
N ARG A 151 -4.40 -4.85 4.22
CA ARG A 151 -4.08 -5.73 3.09
C ARG A 151 -5.00 -6.94 3.04
N LYS A 152 -5.22 -7.58 4.20
CA LYS A 152 -6.14 -8.73 4.32
C LYS A 152 -7.57 -8.34 3.95
N THR A 153 -8.06 -7.21 4.47
CA THR A 153 -9.42 -6.73 4.24
C THR A 153 -9.65 -6.41 2.75
N LEU A 154 -8.70 -5.71 2.11
CA LEU A 154 -8.77 -5.41 0.67
C LEU A 154 -8.82 -6.68 -0.19
N LYS A 155 -7.99 -7.70 0.13
CA LYS A 155 -8.01 -8.99 -0.58
C LYS A 155 -9.37 -9.68 -0.47
N VAL A 156 -9.96 -9.73 0.73
CA VAL A 156 -11.28 -10.33 0.96
C VAL A 156 -12.37 -9.58 0.18
N ARG A 157 -12.43 -8.25 0.31
CA ARG A 157 -13.45 -7.42 -0.37
C ARG A 157 -13.35 -7.51 -1.90
N LEU A 158 -12.12 -7.58 -2.42
CA LEU A 158 -11.90 -7.77 -3.86
C LEU A 158 -12.42 -9.13 -4.34
N ALA A 159 -12.18 -10.20 -3.58
CA ALA A 159 -12.67 -11.54 -3.91
C ALA A 159 -14.21 -11.61 -3.86
N GLU A 160 -14.84 -11.02 -2.84
CA GLU A 160 -16.30 -10.92 -2.72
C GLU A 160 -16.91 -10.18 -3.92
N ALA A 161 -16.33 -9.04 -4.30
CA ALA A 161 -16.79 -8.27 -5.45
C ALA A 161 -16.65 -9.03 -6.78
N GLN A 162 -15.60 -9.84 -6.93
CA GLN A 162 -15.41 -10.69 -8.11
C GLN A 162 -16.43 -11.83 -8.16
N ALA A 163 -16.69 -12.48 -7.03
CA ALA A 163 -17.69 -13.55 -6.92
C ALA A 163 -19.11 -13.05 -7.23
N LEU A 164 -19.50 -11.88 -6.72
CA LEU A 164 -20.79 -11.26 -7.02
C LEU A 164 -20.97 -10.97 -8.51
N ARG A 165 -19.92 -10.47 -9.18
CA ARG A 165 -19.97 -10.21 -10.63
C ARG A 165 -20.10 -11.49 -11.45
N ALA A 166 -19.38 -12.54 -11.06
CA ALA A 166 -19.49 -13.85 -11.71
C ALA A 166 -20.92 -14.42 -11.59
N ALA A 167 -21.49 -14.38 -10.39
CA ALA A 167 -22.86 -14.85 -10.15
C ALA A 167 -23.94 -14.04 -10.90
N GLN A 168 -23.72 -12.74 -11.11
CA GLN A 168 -24.62 -11.90 -11.92
C GLN A 168 -24.54 -12.22 -13.42
N THR A 169 -23.37 -12.64 -13.90
CA THR A 169 -23.17 -13.00 -15.31
C THR A 169 -23.73 -14.39 -15.61
N GLU A 170 -23.68 -15.32 -14.66
CA GLU A 170 -24.24 -16.68 -14.78
C GLU A 170 -25.78 -16.74 -14.64
N GLY A 171 -26.42 -15.68 -14.12
CA GLY A 171 -27.88 -15.61 -13.95
C GLY A 171 -28.64 -14.96 -15.11
N GLU A 172 -27.94 -14.49 -16.15
CA GLU A 172 -28.51 -13.85 -17.34
C GLU A 172 -28.47 -14.76 -18.60
N ASP A 173 -27.96 -15.99 -18.50
CA ASP A 173 -28.01 -17.05 -19.52
C ASP A 173 -29.16 -18.05 -19.27
#